data_AF-A0A6I9VWM6-F1
#
_entry.id   AF-A0A6I9VWM6-F1
#
_cell.length_a   1.000
_cell.length_b   1.000
_cell.length_c   1.000
_cell.angle_alpha   90.00
_cell.angle_beta   90.00
_cell.angle_gamma   90.00
#
_symmetry.space_group_name_H-M   'P 1'
#
loop_
_entity.id
_entity.type
_entity.pdbx_description
1 polymer ?
#
loop_
_entity_poly.entity_id
_entity_poly.type
_entity_poly.pdbx_seq_one_letter_code
_entity_poly.pdbx_strand_id
1 'polypeptide(L)'
;MVTMNSEKSACRRKPVEKSSSSSSKKTTEHIEEVDKKDEDAHANDSPDLSPNTPTYNVTASCAEDTPNYLVYKKMESIVEKMLDEFTGVPVKTVKTFMTKTPSVFTGTDLIAWMMKSMDIDDQEALHVAHLMASHGYFFPIDDHCLTVKNDNTFYRFQTPYFWPSNCWEPENTDYAVYLCKRTMQNKTRLELADYEAENLARLQKMFSRKWEFIFMQAEAQSKVDKKRDKLERKVLDSQERAFWDVHRPMPGCVNTTELDIKKACRSYKSVIQPSKHLHLGVAGGKISPSVESSATSSIEFLQKEIETLKDRLDKPVIKVSKVAEALIGYFEQYMEYDPFFTQPELTNPWISDSPEMWEQEKLAKEISTRRVRRWAFSLQELLQDPVGREQFIRFLDKEFSGENLKFWETVQELKTLPQKDVQIKVEEIWREFLDTDASCPINVDSRSYEITKKHLEKPDQWCFDVAAAHVYHLMKSDSYSRYLRSEMYKDFLNGSKKKTSVKGIRSIVSFTGRRDTATS
;
A
#
# COMPACT_ATOMS: atom_id res chain seq x y z
N MET A 1 -48.09 25.31 7.13
CA MET A 1 -48.17 25.27 8.61
C MET A 1 -46.87 24.66 9.11
N VAL A 2 -46.35 25.20 10.21
CA VAL A 2 -45.04 24.95 10.85
C VAL A 2 -43.87 25.72 10.22
N THR A 3 -43.67 26.89 10.82
CA THR A 3 -42.57 27.85 10.69
C THR A 3 -41.34 27.41 11.51
N MET A 4 -40.13 27.56 10.97
CA MET A 4 -38.88 27.51 11.75
C MET A 4 -38.28 28.91 11.88
N ASN A 5 -38.12 29.34 13.14
CA ASN A 5 -37.41 30.55 13.52
C ASN A 5 -35.91 30.30 13.59
N SER A 6 -35.14 31.26 13.08
CA SER A 6 -33.70 31.37 13.18
C SER A 6 -33.38 32.50 14.16
N GLU A 7 -32.61 32.23 15.21
CA GLU A 7 -31.90 33.28 15.94
C GLU A 7 -30.44 32.89 16.17
N LYS A 8 -29.55 33.68 15.56
CA LYS A 8 -28.12 33.75 15.82
C LYS A 8 -27.90 34.72 16.97
N SER A 9 -27.08 34.35 17.95
CA SER A 9 -26.51 35.29 18.91
C SER A 9 -24.99 35.19 18.93
N ALA A 10 -24.36 36.27 18.49
CA ALA A 10 -22.93 36.54 18.57
C ALA A 10 -22.58 37.07 19.97
N CYS A 11 -21.42 36.69 20.51
CA CYS A 11 -20.86 37.34 21.70
C CYS A 11 -19.50 37.97 21.38
N ARG A 12 -19.45 39.28 21.65
CA ARG A 12 -18.40 40.25 21.34
C ARG A 12 -17.69 40.56 22.67
N ARG A 13 -16.36 40.37 22.77
CA ARG A 13 -15.58 40.91 23.90
C ARG A 13 -14.73 42.09 23.43
N LYS A 14 -14.91 43.23 24.11
CA LYS A 14 -14.11 44.46 23.99
C LYS A 14 -12.97 44.46 25.03
N PRO A 15 -11.90 45.25 24.81
CA PRO A 15 -10.72 45.35 25.66
C PRO A 15 -10.88 46.43 26.76
N VAL A 16 -10.06 46.35 27.81
CA VAL A 16 -9.93 47.39 28.84
C VAL A 16 -8.45 47.74 29.01
N GLU A 17 -8.15 49.05 28.99
CA GLU A 17 -6.84 49.67 29.20
C GLU A 17 -6.52 49.96 30.67
N LYS A 18 -5.20 49.89 30.96
CA LYS A 18 -4.34 50.73 31.83
C LYS A 18 -4.82 51.24 33.19
N SER A 19 -3.99 50.97 34.20
CA SER A 19 -3.53 51.98 35.16
C SER A 19 -2.10 51.69 35.65
N SER A 20 -1.40 52.76 36.01
CA SER A 20 0.03 52.92 36.22
C SER A 20 0.43 53.03 37.69
N SER A 21 1.64 52.60 38.07
CA SER A 21 2.54 53.20 39.09
C SER A 21 3.83 52.36 39.16
N SER A 22 4.98 52.84 38.64
CA SER A 22 6.01 53.64 39.31
C SER A 22 6.65 53.00 40.56
N SER A 23 7.89 52.52 40.44
CA SER A 23 9.02 53.07 41.21
C SER A 23 10.35 52.38 40.87
N SER A 24 11.37 53.22 40.80
CA SER A 24 12.72 53.02 40.30
C SER A 24 13.66 52.40 41.34
N LYS A 25 14.75 51.77 40.90
CA LYS A 25 16.13 52.24 41.19
C LYS A 25 17.19 51.43 40.43
N LYS A 26 17.96 52.18 39.63
CA LYS A 26 19.29 51.86 39.10
C LYS A 26 20.34 52.00 40.20
N THR A 27 21.42 51.22 40.11
CA THR A 27 22.78 51.70 40.36
C THR A 27 23.80 50.83 39.60
N THR A 28 24.40 51.44 38.57
CA THR A 28 25.78 51.25 38.06
C THR A 28 26.78 51.60 39.19
N GLU A 29 28.07 51.29 39.26
CA GLU A 29 29.18 51.14 38.29
C GLU A 29 30.42 50.74 39.15
N HIS A 30 31.40 49.99 38.62
CA HIS A 30 32.80 50.45 38.59
C HIS A 30 33.74 49.46 37.90
N ILE A 31 34.53 50.02 36.99
CA ILE A 31 35.66 49.49 36.23
C ILE A 31 36.94 49.92 36.96
N GLU A 32 37.95 49.05 37.03
CA GLU A 32 39.37 49.45 37.08
C GLU A 32 40.22 48.49 36.23
N GLU A 33 40.85 49.07 35.20
CA GLU A 33 41.96 48.52 34.41
C GLU A 33 43.28 48.87 35.12
N VAL A 34 44.24 47.94 35.12
CA VAL A 34 45.68 48.27 35.14
C VAL A 34 46.43 47.32 34.21
N ASP A 35 47.24 47.93 33.35
CA ASP A 35 48.00 47.35 32.26
C ASP A 35 49.51 47.48 32.57
N LYS A 36 50.32 46.42 32.35
CA LYS A 36 51.65 46.44 31.69
C LYS A 36 52.57 45.21 31.92
N LYS A 37 53.06 44.71 30.78
CA LYS A 37 54.44 44.33 30.38
C LYS A 37 55.02 42.92 30.60
N ASP A 38 55.24 42.28 29.43
CA ASP A 38 56.47 41.72 28.84
C ASP A 38 57.21 40.47 29.39
N GLU A 39 57.47 39.58 28.43
CA GLU A 39 58.61 38.66 28.19
C GLU A 39 58.62 37.17 28.66
N ASP A 40 58.88 36.34 27.63
CA ASP A 40 59.60 35.06 27.54
C ASP A 40 58.99 33.67 27.85
N ALA A 41 58.86 32.90 26.76
CA ALA A 41 59.16 31.49 26.49
C ALA A 41 59.32 30.49 27.66
N HIS A 42 58.50 29.42 27.66
CA HIS A 42 58.89 28.03 27.36
C HIS A 42 57.75 27.03 27.67
N ALA A 43 57.81 25.89 27.00
CA ALA A 43 56.83 24.80 26.96
C ALA A 43 56.49 24.16 28.32
N ASN A 44 55.22 23.79 28.53
CA ASN A 44 54.76 22.40 28.74
C ASN A 44 53.29 22.31 29.20
N ASP A 45 52.66 21.22 28.75
CA ASP A 45 51.61 20.44 29.39
C ASP A 45 50.15 20.91 29.50
N SER A 46 49.28 19.95 29.16
CA SER A 46 47.83 19.80 29.42
C SER A 46 46.85 20.64 28.59
N PRO A 47 45.95 20.03 27.80
CA PRO A 47 44.68 20.66 27.48
C PRO A 47 43.68 20.36 28.61
N ASP A 48 43.47 21.38 29.43
CA ASP A 48 42.32 21.52 30.32
C ASP A 48 41.01 21.54 29.52
N LEU A 49 39.97 21.07 30.20
CA LEU A 49 38.61 20.88 29.76
C LEU A 49 38.01 22.15 29.14
N SER A 50 37.48 22.05 27.91
CA SER A 50 36.53 23.03 27.40
C SER A 50 35.09 22.53 27.60
N PRO A 51 34.18 23.35 28.16
CA PRO A 51 32.78 23.00 28.32
C PRO A 51 32.04 23.44 27.07
N ASN A 52 32.09 22.65 26.00
CA ASN A 52 31.19 22.80 24.86
C ASN A 52 31.27 21.56 23.98
N THR A 53 30.44 20.56 24.27
CA THR A 53 30.07 19.55 23.29
C THR A 53 28.58 19.71 23.02
N PRO A 54 28.17 20.25 21.86
CA PRO A 54 26.80 20.12 21.43
C PRO A 54 26.58 18.65 21.08
N THR A 55 25.76 17.95 21.87
CA THR A 55 25.15 16.68 21.45
C THR A 55 24.24 16.96 20.28
N TYR A 56 24.76 16.82 19.06
CA TYR A 56 23.94 16.77 17.85
C TYR A 56 23.29 15.39 17.77
N ASN A 57 22.14 15.23 18.41
CA ASN A 57 21.19 14.19 18.02
C ASN A 57 20.60 14.63 16.69
N VAL A 58 21.10 14.08 15.59
CA VAL A 58 20.43 14.21 14.29
C VAL A 58 19.23 13.27 14.32
N THR A 59 18.12 13.72 14.91
CA THR A 59 16.80 13.18 14.59
C THR A 59 16.51 13.45 13.12
N ALA A 60 15.95 12.48 12.40
CA ALA A 60 15.64 12.56 10.97
C ALA A 60 15.11 13.95 10.55
N SER A 61 15.56 14.45 9.40
CA SER A 61 15.07 15.69 8.81
C SER A 61 13.59 15.54 8.51
N CYS A 62 12.74 16.09 9.38
CA CYS A 62 11.27 16.03 9.37
C CYS A 62 10.66 14.64 9.65
N ALA A 63 10.03 14.51 10.83
CA ALA A 63 9.23 13.33 11.20
C ALA A 63 8.07 13.05 10.22
N GLU A 64 7.66 14.03 9.41
CA GLU A 64 6.58 13.88 8.43
C GLU A 64 7.00 13.09 7.17
N ASP A 65 8.31 12.91 6.95
CA ASP A 65 8.87 12.22 5.79
C ASP A 65 8.97 10.70 5.96
N THR A 66 8.67 10.17 7.17
CA THR A 66 8.63 8.73 7.37
C THR A 66 7.42 8.11 6.66
N PRO A 67 7.59 7.04 5.87
CA PRO A 67 6.50 6.38 5.15
C PRO A 67 5.38 5.85 6.04
N ASN A 68 5.66 5.67 7.35
CA ASN A 68 4.72 5.18 8.34
C ASN A 68 4.09 6.30 9.18
N TYR A 69 4.41 7.58 8.92
CA TYR A 69 4.00 8.72 9.74
C TYR A 69 2.49 8.78 9.96
N LEU A 70 1.73 8.63 8.87
CA LEU A 70 0.26 8.66 8.92
C LEU A 70 -0.33 7.52 9.76
N VAL A 71 0.34 6.36 9.81
CA VAL A 71 -0.09 5.22 10.63
C VAL A 71 0.15 5.55 12.11
N TYR A 72 1.32 6.07 12.46
CA TYR A 72 1.63 6.51 13.82
C TYR A 72 0.65 7.58 14.29
N LYS A 73 0.34 8.58 13.47
CA LYS A 73 -0.65 9.62 13.83
C LYS A 73 -2.05 9.07 14.07
N LYS A 74 -2.48 8.04 13.34
CA LYS A 74 -3.75 7.37 13.60
C LYS A 74 -3.73 6.60 14.92
N MET A 75 -2.64 5.87 15.21
CA MET A 75 -2.48 5.15 16.48
C MET A 75 -2.45 6.13 17.66
N GLU A 76 -1.72 7.24 17.55
CA GLU A 76 -1.63 8.29 18.56
C GLU A 76 -2.99 8.90 18.86
N SER A 77 -3.78 9.21 17.83
CA SER A 77 -5.14 9.74 18.02
C SER A 77 -6.05 8.75 18.76
N ILE A 78 -5.84 7.44 18.60
CA ILE A 78 -6.56 6.42 19.38
C ILE A 78 -6.07 6.44 20.84
N VAL A 79 -4.76 6.47 21.07
CA VAL A 79 -4.17 6.53 22.42
C VAL A 79 -4.64 7.78 23.18
N GLU A 80 -4.71 8.94 22.52
CA GLU A 80 -5.23 10.17 23.12
C GLU A 80 -6.67 10.01 23.62
N LYS A 81 -7.52 9.32 22.85
CA LYS A 81 -8.89 8.99 23.28
C LYS A 81 -8.91 7.97 24.42
N MET A 82 -7.99 7.00 24.41
CA MET A 82 -7.84 6.04 25.52
C MET A 82 -7.41 6.73 26.81
N LEU A 83 -6.70 7.86 26.72
CA LEU A 83 -6.23 8.64 27.87
C LEU A 83 -7.25 9.69 28.36
N ASP A 84 -8.41 9.82 27.72
CA ASP A 84 -9.45 10.76 28.15
C ASP A 84 -9.94 10.45 29.57
N GLU A 85 -10.10 11.49 30.40
CA GLU A 85 -10.41 11.33 31.83
C GLU A 85 -11.78 10.71 32.11
N PHE A 86 -12.74 10.87 31.19
CA PHE A 86 -14.14 10.47 31.41
C PHE A 86 -14.55 9.27 30.57
N THR A 87 -14.04 9.21 29.34
CA THR A 87 -14.42 8.23 28.33
C THR A 87 -13.33 7.24 28.04
N GLY A 88 -12.10 7.44 28.52
CA GLY A 88 -10.92 6.61 28.26
C GLY A 88 -10.88 5.29 29.04
N VAL A 89 -9.76 4.60 28.90
CA VAL A 89 -9.48 3.33 29.60
C VAL A 89 -9.22 3.61 31.08
N PRO A 90 -9.88 2.91 32.02
CA PRO A 90 -9.77 3.21 33.45
C PRO A 90 -8.39 2.87 34.01
N VAL A 91 -7.53 3.87 34.15
CA VAL A 91 -6.18 3.74 34.75
C VAL A 91 -6.25 3.85 36.27
N LYS A 92 -5.69 2.87 36.98
CA LYS A 92 -5.76 2.77 38.45
C LYS A 92 -4.40 2.48 39.08
N THR A 93 -4.27 2.74 40.37
CA THR A 93 -3.16 2.23 41.20
C THR A 93 -3.62 1.00 41.95
N VAL A 94 -3.05 -0.15 41.63
CA VAL A 94 -3.40 -1.43 42.26
C VAL A 94 -2.50 -1.65 43.48
N LYS A 95 -3.12 -1.98 44.63
CA LYS A 95 -2.43 -2.34 45.87
C LYS A 95 -2.68 -3.81 46.17
N THR A 96 -1.60 -4.58 46.30
CA THR A 96 -1.62 -5.95 46.82
C THR A 96 -0.93 -5.99 48.19
N PHE A 97 -0.95 -7.15 48.85
CA PHE A 97 -0.31 -7.34 50.16
C PHE A 97 1.18 -6.98 50.17
N MET A 98 1.90 -7.16 49.05
CA MET A 98 3.35 -6.95 48.95
C MET A 98 3.76 -5.79 48.03
N THR A 99 2.89 -5.37 47.11
CA THR A 99 3.27 -4.40 46.05
C THR A 99 2.19 -3.36 45.78
N LYS A 100 2.63 -2.12 45.54
CA LYS A 100 1.81 -1.04 44.99
C LYS A 100 2.27 -0.77 43.56
N THR A 101 1.38 -0.97 42.59
CA THR A 101 1.64 -0.79 41.16
C THR A 101 0.82 0.38 40.66
N PRO A 102 1.44 1.53 40.33
CA PRO A 102 0.75 2.75 39.96
C PRO A 102 0.38 2.74 38.47
N SER A 103 -0.62 3.52 38.09
CA SER A 103 -0.97 3.86 36.70
C SER A 103 -0.99 2.66 35.75
N VAL A 104 -1.81 1.66 36.05
CA VAL A 104 -2.03 0.48 35.21
C VAL A 104 -3.51 0.31 34.87
N PHE A 105 -3.77 -0.37 33.76
CA PHE A 105 -5.09 -0.83 33.34
C PHE A 105 -5.03 -2.31 32.96
N THR A 106 -6.17 -3.00 32.89
CA THR A 106 -6.22 -4.42 32.51
C THR A 106 -6.42 -4.58 31.01
N GLY A 107 -6.01 -5.72 30.47
CA GLY A 107 -6.30 -6.09 29.09
C GLY A 107 -7.80 -6.13 28.81
N THR A 108 -8.60 -6.70 29.73
CA THR A 108 -10.07 -6.70 29.60
C THR A 108 -10.67 -5.30 29.53
N ASP A 109 -10.21 -4.36 30.37
CA ASP A 109 -10.70 -2.96 30.32
C ASP A 109 -10.32 -2.27 29.00
N LEU A 110 -9.12 -2.55 28.47
CA LEU A 110 -8.68 -2.04 27.16
C LEU A 110 -9.55 -2.57 26.01
N ILE A 111 -9.75 -3.89 25.94
CA ILE A 111 -10.51 -4.52 24.85
C ILE A 111 -11.98 -4.08 24.91
N ALA A 112 -12.59 -4.05 26.09
CA ALA A 112 -13.95 -3.56 26.27
C ALA A 112 -14.11 -2.09 25.83
N TRP A 113 -13.12 -1.25 26.11
CA TRP A 113 -13.11 0.14 25.64
C TRP A 113 -13.02 0.22 24.11
N MET A 114 -12.15 -0.59 23.48
CA MET A 114 -11.95 -0.58 22.03
C MET A 114 -13.19 -1.05 21.27
N MET A 115 -13.81 -2.15 21.70
CA MET A 115 -15.06 -2.64 21.11
C MET A 115 -16.16 -1.56 21.14
N LYS A 116 -16.31 -0.88 22.28
CA LYS A 116 -17.31 0.18 22.45
C LYS A 116 -17.00 1.44 21.64
N SER A 117 -15.73 1.86 21.60
CA SER A 117 -15.33 3.16 21.04
C SER A 117 -15.10 3.11 19.53
N MET A 118 -14.78 1.94 19.00
CA MET A 118 -14.43 1.75 17.58
C MET A 118 -15.48 0.94 16.80
N ASP A 119 -16.49 0.37 17.46
CA ASP A 119 -17.53 -0.48 16.86
C ASP A 119 -16.94 -1.69 16.11
N ILE A 120 -16.06 -2.42 16.81
CA ILE A 120 -15.34 -3.60 16.31
C ILE A 120 -15.58 -4.80 17.21
N ASP A 121 -15.40 -6.01 16.67
CA ASP A 121 -15.55 -7.25 17.44
C ASP A 121 -14.36 -7.49 18.39
N ASP A 122 -14.50 -8.50 19.26
CA ASP A 122 -13.49 -8.86 20.27
C ASP A 122 -12.14 -9.26 19.65
N GLN A 123 -12.15 -10.01 18.54
CA GLN A 123 -10.92 -10.51 17.91
C GLN A 123 -10.19 -9.40 17.17
N GLU A 124 -10.93 -8.53 16.48
CA GLU A 124 -10.40 -7.34 15.82
C GLU A 124 -9.86 -6.34 16.86
N ALA A 125 -10.60 -6.09 17.94
CA ALA A 125 -10.14 -5.23 19.04
C ALA A 125 -8.83 -5.75 19.64
N LEU A 126 -8.77 -7.04 19.93
CA LEU A 126 -7.57 -7.69 20.45
C LEU A 126 -6.41 -7.56 19.45
N HIS A 127 -6.63 -7.79 18.16
CA HIS A 127 -5.60 -7.68 17.14
C HIS A 127 -5.07 -6.24 17.00
N VAL A 128 -5.94 -5.24 16.95
CA VAL A 128 -5.53 -3.83 16.88
C VAL A 128 -4.76 -3.44 18.15
N ALA A 129 -5.21 -3.89 19.33
CA ALA A 129 -4.51 -3.65 20.59
C ALA A 129 -3.09 -4.25 20.57
N HIS A 130 -2.93 -5.48 20.07
CA HIS A 130 -1.61 -6.10 19.89
C HIS A 130 -0.71 -5.28 18.97
N LEU A 131 -1.24 -4.82 17.83
CA LEU A 131 -0.46 -3.99 16.92
C LEU A 131 -0.01 -2.69 17.60
N MET A 132 -0.90 -2.00 18.32
CA MET A 132 -0.53 -0.78 19.05
C MET A 132 0.51 -1.04 20.16
N ALA A 133 0.40 -2.16 20.87
CA ALA A 133 1.40 -2.56 21.87
C ALA A 133 2.76 -2.85 21.26
N SER A 134 2.81 -3.60 20.14
CA SER A 134 4.05 -3.92 19.42
C SER A 134 4.76 -2.69 18.82
N HIS A 135 4.05 -1.58 18.65
CA HIS A 135 4.62 -0.29 18.26
C HIS A 135 5.01 0.59 19.46
N GLY A 136 4.81 0.09 20.68
CA GLY A 136 5.28 0.73 21.90
C GLY A 136 4.35 1.80 22.48
N TYR A 137 3.07 1.87 22.10
CA TYR A 137 2.15 2.87 22.66
C TYR A 137 1.67 2.52 24.07
N PHE A 138 1.59 1.22 24.38
CA PHE A 138 1.39 0.68 25.71
C PHE A 138 2.01 -0.71 25.78
N PHE A 139 2.29 -1.19 26.98
CA PHE A 139 3.10 -2.40 27.16
C PHE A 139 2.70 -3.17 28.43
N PRO A 140 2.86 -4.51 28.44
CA PRO A 140 2.67 -5.30 29.64
C PRO A 140 3.76 -4.97 30.67
N ILE A 141 3.39 -4.83 31.94
CA ILE A 141 4.34 -4.40 32.97
C ILE A 141 5.35 -5.49 33.37
N ASP A 142 4.99 -6.76 33.20
CA ASP A 142 5.73 -7.93 33.71
C ASP A 142 6.28 -8.85 32.60
N ASP A 143 6.21 -8.43 31.33
CA ASP A 143 6.67 -9.22 30.18
C ASP A 143 7.44 -8.32 29.19
N HIS A 144 8.46 -8.89 28.53
CA HIS A 144 9.22 -8.27 27.44
C HIS A 144 8.52 -8.44 26.08
N CYS A 145 7.63 -9.43 25.96
CA CYS A 145 6.83 -9.64 24.76
C CYS A 145 5.69 -8.61 24.69
N LEU A 146 5.76 -7.67 23.74
CA LEU A 146 4.77 -6.60 23.55
C LEU A 146 3.46 -7.11 22.93
N THR A 147 2.73 -7.93 23.69
CA THR A 147 1.45 -8.56 23.30
C THR A 147 0.34 -8.22 24.28
N VAL A 148 -0.90 -8.26 23.80
CA VAL A 148 -2.09 -7.93 24.59
C VAL A 148 -2.89 -9.19 24.89
N LYS A 149 -3.30 -9.39 26.13
CA LYS A 149 -4.18 -10.51 26.49
C LYS A 149 -5.53 -9.93 26.90
N ASN A 150 -6.62 -10.54 26.47
CA ASN A 150 -7.96 -10.17 26.96
C ASN A 150 -8.21 -10.82 28.33
N ASP A 151 -7.43 -10.41 29.32
CA ASP A 151 -7.50 -10.89 30.69
C ASP A 151 -7.10 -9.78 31.70
N ASN A 152 -6.85 -10.18 32.94
CA ASN A 152 -6.45 -9.27 34.01
C ASN A 152 -4.96 -8.90 33.99
N THR A 153 -4.22 -9.17 32.91
CA THR A 153 -2.84 -8.72 32.74
C THR A 153 -2.78 -7.20 32.77
N PHE A 154 -1.79 -6.66 33.49
CA PHE A 154 -1.62 -5.23 33.64
C PHE A 154 -0.76 -4.62 32.54
N TYR A 155 -1.28 -3.52 31.98
CA TYR A 155 -0.64 -2.72 30.94
C TYR A 155 -0.43 -1.28 31.43
N ARG A 156 0.50 -0.58 30.76
CA ARG A 156 0.81 0.82 31.02
C ARG A 156 0.98 1.57 29.70
N PHE A 157 0.48 2.80 29.65
CA PHE A 157 0.72 3.71 28.52
C PHE A 157 2.19 4.17 28.49
N GLN A 158 2.74 4.26 27.29
CA GLN A 158 4.07 4.81 27.03
C GLN A 158 4.03 6.34 27.05
N THR A 159 5.14 6.95 27.48
CA THR A 159 5.30 8.40 27.40
C THR A 159 5.45 8.86 25.94
N PRO A 160 4.84 9.99 25.53
CA PRO A 160 4.99 10.53 24.17
C PRO A 160 6.44 10.75 23.71
N TYR A 161 7.36 10.91 24.65
CA TYR A 161 8.80 11.00 24.35
C TYR A 161 9.31 9.75 23.62
N PHE A 162 8.83 8.57 23.99
CA PHE A 162 9.24 7.28 23.40
C PHE A 162 8.34 6.81 22.26
N TRP A 163 7.43 7.64 21.76
CA TRP A 163 6.58 7.26 20.63
C TRP A 163 7.38 7.11 19.33
N PRO A 164 7.02 6.15 18.46
CA PRO A 164 7.74 5.87 17.22
C PRO A 164 7.68 7.02 16.20
N SER A 165 6.69 7.93 16.30
CA SER A 165 6.63 9.12 15.45
C SER A 165 7.78 10.10 15.67
N ASN A 166 8.50 10.01 16.80
CA ASN A 166 9.72 10.78 17.02
C ASN A 166 10.91 10.25 16.19
N CYS A 167 10.71 9.21 15.37
CA CYS A 167 11.68 8.66 14.44
C CYS A 167 12.99 8.26 15.13
N TRP A 168 12.86 7.50 16.22
CA TRP A 168 13.98 7.00 17.00
C TRP A 168 14.84 6.02 16.19
N GLU A 169 16.14 6.30 16.12
CA GLU A 169 17.17 5.38 15.58
C GLU A 169 18.24 5.13 16.66
N PRO A 170 17.90 4.39 17.74
CA PRO A 170 18.80 4.27 18.89
C PRO A 170 20.03 3.43 18.55
N GLU A 171 21.20 3.94 18.94
CA GLU A 171 22.47 3.30 18.65
C GLU A 171 22.75 2.11 19.57
N ASN A 172 23.71 1.28 19.17
CA ASN A 172 24.20 0.19 20.01
C ASN A 172 24.90 0.69 21.28
N THR A 173 25.47 1.90 21.25
CA THR A 173 26.09 2.53 22.42
C THR A 173 25.04 2.84 23.49
N ASP A 174 23.88 3.39 23.09
CA ASP A 174 22.78 3.69 24.01
C ASP A 174 22.21 2.43 24.65
N TYR A 175 22.06 1.36 23.87
CA TYR A 175 21.59 0.07 24.39
C TYR A 175 22.59 -0.55 25.38
N ALA A 176 23.90 -0.41 25.13
CA ALA A 176 24.93 -0.86 26.05
C ALA A 176 24.88 -0.10 27.38
N VAL A 177 24.66 1.22 27.35
CA VAL A 177 24.47 2.04 28.56
C VAL A 177 23.23 1.58 29.33
N TYR A 178 22.11 1.34 28.65
CA TYR A 178 20.88 0.85 29.27
C TYR A 178 21.06 -0.50 29.97
N LEU A 179 21.62 -1.50 29.28
CA LEU A 179 21.86 -2.83 29.84
C LEU A 179 22.87 -2.77 30.99
N CYS A 180 23.96 -2.01 30.84
CA CYS A 180 24.93 -1.80 31.91
C CYS A 180 24.25 -1.18 33.14
N LYS A 181 23.45 -0.11 32.96
CA LYS A 181 22.71 0.54 34.05
C LYS A 181 21.80 -0.43 34.79
N ARG A 182 21.11 -1.35 34.08
CA ARG A 182 20.25 -2.38 34.68
C ARG A 182 21.02 -3.36 35.55
N THR A 183 22.16 -3.87 35.08
CA THR A 183 23.00 -4.78 35.87
C THR A 183 23.49 -4.17 37.18
N MET A 184 23.68 -2.84 37.21
CA MET A 184 24.17 -2.13 38.41
C MET A 184 23.11 -1.94 39.50
N GLN A 185 21.82 -2.18 39.23
CA GLN A 185 20.76 -1.88 40.18
C GLN A 185 20.51 -2.98 41.22
N ASN A 186 21.07 -4.19 41.04
CA ASN A 186 20.94 -5.34 41.95
C ASN A 186 19.50 -5.58 42.44
N LYS A 187 18.53 -5.59 41.53
CA LYS A 187 17.11 -5.84 41.81
C LYS A 187 16.59 -6.91 40.88
N THR A 188 15.91 -7.92 41.42
CA THR A 188 15.38 -9.05 40.63
C THR A 188 14.49 -8.62 39.47
N ARG A 189 13.62 -7.62 39.66
CA ARG A 189 12.76 -7.07 38.57
C ARG A 189 13.52 -6.40 37.41
N LEU A 190 14.83 -6.16 37.56
CA LEU A 190 15.70 -5.52 36.58
C LEU A 190 16.81 -6.45 36.10
N GLU A 191 16.83 -7.70 36.57
CA GLU A 191 17.72 -8.74 36.05
C GLU A 191 17.56 -8.84 34.54
N LEU A 192 18.66 -9.07 33.86
CA LEU A 192 18.65 -9.21 32.40
C LEU A 192 18.03 -10.57 32.06
N ALA A 193 17.14 -10.58 31.07
CA ALA A 193 16.76 -11.83 30.43
C ALA A 193 17.96 -12.43 29.69
N ASP A 194 17.92 -13.73 29.39
CA ASP A 194 19.04 -14.44 28.75
C ASP A 194 19.49 -13.76 27.43
N TYR A 195 18.54 -13.39 26.57
CA TYR A 195 18.83 -12.69 25.32
C TYR A 195 19.44 -11.28 25.53
N GLU A 196 19.08 -10.60 26.62
CA GLU A 196 19.64 -9.31 26.98
C GLU A 196 21.08 -9.47 27.51
N ALA A 197 21.34 -10.52 28.28
CA ALA A 197 22.68 -10.85 28.76
C ALA A 197 23.62 -11.24 27.60
N GLU A 198 23.13 -12.02 26.63
CA GLU A 198 23.86 -12.32 25.39
C GLU A 198 24.16 -11.05 24.58
N ASN A 199 23.18 -10.16 24.45
CA ASN A 199 23.37 -8.87 23.80
C ASN A 199 24.41 -8.01 24.53
N LEU A 200 24.35 -7.94 25.86
CA LEU A 200 25.34 -7.22 26.66
C LEU A 200 26.75 -7.78 26.44
N ALA A 201 26.92 -9.10 26.45
CA ALA A 201 28.21 -9.74 26.20
C ALA A 201 28.77 -9.39 24.81
N ARG A 202 27.91 -9.39 23.77
CA ARG A 202 28.27 -8.97 22.42
C ARG A 202 28.69 -7.50 22.36
N LEU A 203 27.96 -6.62 23.03
CA LEU A 203 28.24 -5.18 23.08
C LEU A 203 29.54 -4.89 23.85
N GLN A 204 29.81 -5.59 24.95
CA GLN A 204 31.07 -5.51 25.70
C GLN A 204 32.28 -5.88 24.82
N LYS A 205 32.15 -6.94 24.02
CA LYS A 205 33.18 -7.32 23.05
C LYS A 205 33.38 -6.24 21.99
N MET A 206 32.28 -5.74 21.42
CA MET A 206 32.29 -4.72 20.36
C MET A 206 32.85 -3.37 20.81
N PHE A 207 32.56 -2.97 22.05
CA PHE A 207 32.97 -1.68 22.63
C PHE A 207 34.04 -1.80 23.71
N SER A 208 34.84 -2.87 23.69
CA SER A 208 35.86 -3.15 24.72
C SER A 208 36.77 -1.95 25.07
N ARG A 209 37.21 -1.19 24.06
CA ARG A 209 38.06 0.01 24.24
C ARG A 209 37.33 1.24 24.78
N LYS A 210 36.00 1.28 24.67
CA LYS A 210 35.14 2.39 25.12
C LYS A 210 34.29 2.02 26.34
N TRP A 211 34.47 0.82 26.89
CA TRP A 211 33.59 0.27 27.93
C TRP A 211 33.59 1.12 29.21
N GLU A 212 34.74 1.67 29.59
CA GLU A 212 34.83 2.56 30.76
C GLU A 212 33.94 3.80 30.63
N PHE A 213 33.85 4.39 29.43
CA PHE A 213 32.95 5.52 29.18
C PHE A 213 31.48 5.12 29.24
N ILE A 214 31.13 3.95 28.69
CA ILE A 214 29.77 3.38 28.78
C ILE A 214 29.38 3.15 30.24
N PHE A 215 30.29 2.57 31.03
CA PHE A 215 30.08 2.34 32.45
C PHE A 215 29.91 3.65 33.23
N MET A 216 30.77 4.65 32.97
CA MET A 216 30.68 5.96 33.61
C MET A 216 29.34 6.66 33.30
N GLN A 217 28.87 6.57 32.06
CA GLN A 217 27.57 7.11 31.64
C GLN A 217 26.40 6.38 32.33
N ALA A 218 26.45 5.04 32.38
CA ALA A 218 25.45 4.23 33.08
C ALA A 218 25.41 4.53 34.58
N GLU A 219 26.56 4.71 35.22
CA GLU A 219 26.67 5.07 36.63
C GLU A 219 26.08 6.47 36.91
N ALA A 220 26.39 7.45 36.05
CA ALA A 220 25.86 8.81 36.15
C ALA A 220 24.32 8.82 36.04
N GLN A 221 23.76 8.09 35.06
CA GLN A 221 22.31 7.94 34.94
C GLN A 221 21.70 7.24 36.17
N SER A 222 22.32 6.15 36.66
CA SER A 222 21.86 5.46 37.87
C SER A 222 21.83 6.36 39.11
N LYS A 223 22.81 7.27 39.24
CA LYS A 223 22.85 8.29 40.32
C LYS A 223 21.69 9.28 40.21
N VAL A 224 21.29 9.68 39.00
CA VAL A 224 20.12 10.54 38.77
C VAL A 224 18.83 9.80 39.10
N ASP A 225 18.68 8.56 38.63
CA ASP A 225 17.50 7.74 38.90
C ASP A 225 17.29 7.50 40.40
N LYS A 226 18.40 7.33 41.15
CA LYS A 226 18.38 7.17 42.61
C LYS A 226 17.79 8.36 43.37
N LYS A 227 17.77 9.57 42.79
CA LYS A 227 17.18 10.77 43.40
C LYS A 227 15.66 10.84 43.26
N ARG A 228 15.06 10.05 42.36
CA ARG A 228 13.61 10.01 42.13
C ARG A 228 12.88 9.19 43.19
N ASP A 229 11.59 9.46 43.39
CA ASP A 229 10.77 8.64 44.27
C ASP A 229 10.75 7.17 43.80
N LYS A 230 10.60 6.24 44.75
CA LYS A 230 10.62 4.81 44.45
C LYS A 230 9.55 4.43 43.43
N LEU A 231 8.34 4.98 43.54
CA LEU A 231 7.20 4.62 42.69
C LEU A 231 7.36 5.23 41.30
N GLU A 232 7.76 6.50 41.21
CA GLU A 232 8.09 7.20 39.97
C GLU A 232 9.18 6.46 39.19
N ARG A 233 10.28 6.10 39.87
CA ARG A 233 11.38 5.34 39.27
C ARG A 233 10.92 4.01 38.68
N LYS A 234 10.00 3.29 39.35
CA LYS A 234 9.47 2.04 38.80
C LYS A 234 8.77 2.24 37.45
N VAL A 235 8.03 3.34 37.31
CA VAL A 235 7.32 3.68 36.08
C VAL A 235 8.30 4.05 34.97
N LEU A 236 9.26 4.92 35.27
CA LEU A 236 10.30 5.34 34.32
C LEU A 236 11.15 4.16 33.83
N ASP A 237 11.58 3.28 34.75
CA ASP A 237 12.32 2.06 34.41
C ASP A 237 11.51 1.18 33.43
N SER A 238 10.19 1.04 33.67
CA SER A 238 9.31 0.23 32.81
C SER A 238 9.06 0.85 31.43
N GLN A 239 9.00 2.18 31.35
CA GLN A 239 8.83 2.91 30.09
C GLN A 239 10.08 2.83 29.22
N GLU A 240 11.26 2.97 29.83
CA GLU A 240 12.54 2.77 29.13
C GLU A 240 12.73 1.31 28.69
N ARG A 241 12.33 0.34 29.51
CA ARG A 241 12.30 -1.08 29.10
C ARG A 241 11.43 -1.28 27.86
N ALA A 242 10.19 -0.80 27.88
CA ALA A 242 9.28 -0.95 26.75
C ALA A 242 9.77 -0.25 25.47
N PHE A 243 10.50 0.87 25.60
CA PHE A 243 11.18 1.50 24.46
C PHE A 243 12.20 0.55 23.82
N TRP A 244 13.02 -0.13 24.64
CA TRP A 244 13.98 -1.11 24.15
C TRP A 244 13.33 -2.39 23.64
N ASP A 245 12.21 -2.83 24.21
CA ASP A 245 11.45 -3.98 23.70
C ASP A 245 10.92 -3.76 22.27
N VAL A 246 10.72 -2.50 21.85
CA VAL A 246 10.41 -2.15 20.44
C VAL A 246 11.66 -2.20 19.55
N HIS A 247 12.75 -1.57 19.98
CA HIS A 247 13.93 -1.35 19.13
C HIS A 247 14.95 -2.49 19.15
N ARG A 248 14.88 -3.35 20.17
CA ARG A 248 15.71 -4.54 20.39
C ARG A 248 14.79 -5.67 20.89
N PRO A 249 13.82 -6.10 20.06
CA PRO A 249 12.78 -7.03 20.47
C PRO A 249 13.36 -8.39 20.87
N MET A 250 12.63 -9.09 21.72
CA MET A 250 12.94 -10.47 22.08
C MET A 250 13.02 -11.36 20.81
N PRO A 251 13.99 -12.30 20.72
CA PRO A 251 14.11 -13.17 19.55
C PRO A 251 12.79 -13.90 19.21
N GLY A 252 12.40 -13.87 17.93
CA GLY A 252 11.14 -14.44 17.46
C GLY A 252 9.96 -13.47 17.42
N CYS A 253 10.06 -12.31 18.06
CA CYS A 253 9.10 -11.22 17.89
C CYS A 253 9.33 -10.47 16.57
N VAL A 254 8.25 -9.96 15.98
CA VAL A 254 8.33 -9.09 14.80
C VAL A 254 8.97 -7.76 15.19
N ASN A 255 9.97 -7.34 14.44
CA ASN A 255 10.58 -6.02 14.60
C ASN A 255 9.74 -4.96 13.87
N THR A 256 8.94 -4.21 14.61
CA THR A 256 8.03 -3.19 14.07
C THR A 256 8.76 -1.95 13.53
N THR A 257 10.06 -1.82 13.81
CA THR A 257 10.89 -0.73 13.28
C THR A 257 11.44 -1.00 11.87
N GLU A 258 11.31 -2.23 11.36
CA GLU A 258 11.77 -2.57 10.01
C GLU A 258 10.92 -1.90 8.93
N LEU A 259 11.59 -1.26 7.98
CA LEU A 259 10.96 -0.58 6.86
C LEU A 259 11.15 -1.35 5.56
N ASP A 260 10.09 -1.41 4.74
CA ASP A 260 10.18 -1.92 3.38
C ASP A 260 11.20 -1.10 2.57
N ILE A 261 12.10 -1.79 1.85
CA ILE A 261 13.19 -1.16 1.10
C ILE A 261 12.69 -0.15 0.05
N LYS A 262 11.52 -0.37 -0.56
CA LYS A 262 10.92 0.56 -1.52
C LYS A 262 10.40 1.82 -0.84
N LYS A 263 10.01 1.74 0.42
CA LYS A 263 9.58 2.89 1.23
C LYS A 263 10.81 3.69 1.67
N ALA A 264 11.85 3.03 2.18
CA ALA A 264 13.10 3.67 2.57
C ALA A 264 13.72 4.49 1.41
N CYS A 265 13.83 3.90 0.21
CA CYS A 265 14.40 4.58 -0.96
C CYS A 265 13.60 5.81 -1.44
N ARG A 266 12.31 5.94 -1.10
CA ARG A 266 11.49 7.10 -1.50
C ARG A 266 11.68 8.28 -0.56
N SER A 267 11.83 8.03 0.74
CA SER A 267 12.11 9.08 1.73
C SER A 267 13.45 9.76 1.46
N TYR A 268 14.47 9.04 1.01
CA TYR A 268 15.75 9.66 0.59
C TYR A 268 15.64 10.51 -0.69
N LYS A 269 14.63 10.29 -1.55
CA LYS A 269 14.43 11.07 -2.78
C LYS A 269 13.65 12.36 -2.57
N SER A 270 12.81 12.47 -1.52
CA SER A 270 12.08 13.72 -1.24
C SER A 270 13.01 14.84 -0.77
N VAL A 271 14.15 14.49 -0.15
CA VAL A 271 15.22 15.42 0.24
C VAL A 271 15.83 16.17 -0.96
N ILE A 272 15.64 15.66 -2.20
CA ILE A 272 16.17 16.26 -3.44
C ILE A 272 15.06 17.01 -4.23
N GLN A 273 13.88 17.27 -3.66
CA GLN A 273 12.93 18.22 -4.27
C GLN A 273 13.05 19.61 -3.63
N PRO A 274 13.17 20.69 -4.44
CA PRO A 274 13.11 22.05 -3.92
C PRO A 274 11.74 22.28 -3.29
N SER A 275 11.76 22.82 -2.08
CA SER A 275 10.63 23.04 -1.19
C SER A 275 9.39 23.59 -1.92
N LYS A 276 8.29 22.83 -1.87
CA LYS A 276 6.95 23.32 -2.22
C LYS A 276 6.38 24.19 -1.10
N HIS A 277 6.99 25.34 -0.85
CA HIS A 277 6.40 26.35 0.02
C HIS A 277 6.11 27.62 -0.80
N LEU A 278 5.00 27.59 -1.56
CA LEU A 278 4.38 28.82 -2.05
C LEU A 278 3.79 29.57 -0.85
N HIS A 279 4.54 30.53 -0.31
CA HIS A 279 3.94 31.62 0.44
C HIS A 279 3.68 32.74 -0.57
N LEU A 280 2.40 33.00 -0.90
CA LEU A 280 2.03 34.26 -1.56
C LEU A 280 2.34 35.41 -0.60
N GLY A 281 3.50 36.04 -0.77
CA GLY A 281 3.87 37.28 -0.13
C GLY A 281 3.46 38.46 -1.01
N VAL A 282 2.56 39.30 -0.49
CA VAL A 282 2.23 40.61 -1.05
C VAL A 282 3.49 41.50 -1.08
N ALA A 283 3.53 42.36 -2.11
CA ALA A 283 4.65 43.18 -2.56
C ALA A 283 5.41 43.97 -1.47
N GLY A 284 6.75 43.96 -1.56
CA GLY A 284 7.58 44.92 -0.82
C GLY A 284 9.09 44.61 -0.79
N GLY A 285 9.81 44.89 -1.89
CA GLY A 285 11.16 45.48 -1.83
C GLY A 285 12.41 44.59 -1.77
N LYS A 286 13.32 44.87 -2.72
CA LYS A 286 14.81 44.71 -2.74
C LYS A 286 15.42 43.43 -3.34
N ILE A 287 15.72 43.61 -4.64
CA ILE A 287 16.75 43.08 -5.54
C ILE A 287 17.96 42.37 -4.88
N SER A 288 18.19 41.11 -5.24
CA SER A 288 19.50 40.59 -5.68
C SER A 288 19.31 39.33 -6.58
N PRO A 289 20.16 39.12 -7.61
CA PRO A 289 19.86 38.24 -8.74
C PRO A 289 20.57 36.88 -8.63
N SER A 290 19.84 35.77 -8.68
CA SER A 290 20.41 34.42 -8.88
C SER A 290 19.31 33.34 -9.00
N VAL A 291 18.34 33.49 -9.93
CA VAL A 291 17.39 32.39 -10.20
C VAL A 291 16.89 32.40 -11.67
N GLU A 292 17.79 32.44 -12.66
CA GLU A 292 17.36 32.27 -14.05
C GLU A 292 17.10 30.80 -14.44
N SER A 293 17.50 29.82 -13.61
CA SER A 293 17.27 28.40 -13.90
C SER A 293 15.95 27.81 -13.36
N SER A 294 15.20 28.53 -12.51
CA SER A 294 13.91 28.01 -11.98
C SER A 294 12.67 28.58 -12.66
N ALA A 295 12.79 29.73 -13.33
CA ALA A 295 11.66 30.37 -14.00
C ALA A 295 11.28 29.65 -15.31
N THR A 296 12.26 29.17 -16.07
CA THR A 296 12.07 28.37 -17.29
C THR A 296 11.43 27.02 -16.99
N SER A 297 11.90 26.31 -15.95
CA SER A 297 11.25 25.07 -15.49
C SER A 297 9.81 25.30 -15.00
N SER A 298 9.50 26.50 -14.49
CA SER A 298 8.16 26.86 -14.04
C SER A 298 7.22 27.15 -15.22
N ILE A 299 7.69 27.80 -16.29
CA ILE A 299 6.88 28.05 -17.49
C ILE A 299 6.64 26.76 -18.27
N GLU A 300 7.66 25.92 -18.48
CA GLU A 300 7.51 24.62 -19.13
C GLU A 300 6.56 23.70 -18.35
N PHE A 301 6.65 23.72 -17.01
CA PHE A 301 5.71 23.01 -16.15
C PHE A 301 4.28 23.50 -16.35
N LEU A 302 4.05 24.81 -16.31
CA LEU A 302 2.72 25.40 -16.52
C LEU A 302 2.17 25.11 -17.92
N GLN A 303 3.01 25.15 -18.95
CA GLN A 303 2.62 24.80 -20.32
C GLN A 303 2.17 23.33 -20.40
N LYS A 304 2.94 22.42 -19.80
CA LYS A 304 2.59 20.99 -19.72
C LYS A 304 1.31 20.75 -18.90
N GLU A 305 1.11 21.50 -17.82
CA GLU A 305 -0.11 21.43 -17.02
C GLU A 305 -1.32 21.91 -17.83
N ILE A 306 -1.19 23.01 -18.57
CA ILE A 306 -2.24 23.51 -19.47
C ILE A 306 -2.59 22.46 -20.54
N GLU A 307 -1.59 21.87 -21.19
CA GLU A 307 -1.79 20.81 -22.19
C GLU A 307 -2.52 19.61 -21.56
N THR A 308 -2.06 19.14 -20.39
CA THR A 308 -2.70 18.05 -19.66
C THR A 308 -4.15 18.36 -19.29
N LEU A 309 -4.46 19.60 -18.89
CA LEU A 309 -5.81 20.02 -18.54
C LEU A 309 -6.71 20.12 -19.77
N LYS A 310 -6.19 20.56 -20.92
CA LYS A 310 -6.92 20.54 -22.19
C LYS A 310 -7.27 19.12 -22.61
N ASP A 311 -6.30 18.20 -22.57
CA ASP A 311 -6.54 16.78 -22.85
C ASP A 311 -7.61 16.17 -21.93
N ARG A 312 -7.66 16.59 -20.66
CA ARG A 312 -8.69 16.16 -19.70
C ARG A 312 -10.06 16.73 -20.01
N LEU A 313 -10.15 17.96 -20.51
CA LEU A 313 -11.41 18.60 -20.90
C LEU A 313 -11.99 17.95 -22.16
N ASP A 314 -11.14 17.55 -23.10
CA ASP A 314 -11.56 16.92 -24.35
C ASP A 314 -11.98 15.45 -24.17
N LYS A 315 -11.64 14.82 -23.03
CA LYS A 315 -12.01 13.44 -22.73
C LYS A 315 -13.52 13.33 -22.47
N PRO A 316 -14.29 12.59 -23.30
CA PRO A 316 -15.71 12.42 -23.07
C PRO A 316 -15.96 11.66 -21.77
N VAL A 317 -16.82 12.20 -20.92
CA VAL A 317 -17.22 11.60 -19.64
C VAL A 317 -18.65 11.11 -19.67
N ILE A 318 -18.91 9.97 -19.03
CA ILE A 318 -20.24 9.39 -18.89
C ILE A 318 -20.83 9.82 -17.55
N LYS A 319 -22.15 10.07 -17.49
CA LYS A 319 -22.85 10.40 -16.25
C LYS A 319 -22.65 9.29 -15.21
N VAL A 320 -22.36 9.67 -13.96
CA VAL A 320 -22.13 8.71 -12.85
C VAL A 320 -23.29 7.73 -12.69
N SER A 321 -24.54 8.17 -12.85
CA SER A 321 -25.71 7.28 -12.79
C SER A 321 -25.68 6.18 -13.85
N LYS A 322 -25.21 6.49 -15.06
CA LYS A 322 -25.06 5.51 -16.15
C LYS A 322 -23.88 4.58 -15.95
N VAL A 323 -22.78 5.08 -15.37
CA VAL A 323 -21.65 4.23 -14.97
C VAL A 323 -22.08 3.25 -13.87
N ALA A 324 -22.79 3.73 -12.84
CA ALA A 324 -23.28 2.88 -11.76
C ALA A 324 -24.26 1.82 -12.25
N GLU A 325 -25.24 2.21 -13.08
CA GLU A 325 -26.20 1.28 -13.71
C GLU A 325 -25.48 0.19 -14.51
N ALA A 326 -24.47 0.55 -15.31
CA ALA A 326 -23.69 -0.41 -16.08
C ALA A 326 -22.85 -1.35 -15.22
N LEU A 327 -22.22 -0.85 -14.15
CA LEU A 327 -21.42 -1.68 -13.23
C LEU A 327 -22.28 -2.64 -12.43
N ILE A 328 -23.44 -2.19 -11.94
CA ILE A 328 -24.40 -3.03 -11.23
C ILE A 328 -24.95 -4.11 -12.18
N GLY A 329 -25.37 -3.73 -13.39
CA GLY A 329 -25.86 -4.70 -14.37
C GLY A 329 -24.80 -5.73 -14.77
N TYR A 330 -23.53 -5.32 -14.89
CA TYR A 330 -22.42 -6.26 -15.08
C TYR A 330 -22.29 -7.20 -13.87
N PHE A 331 -22.27 -6.68 -12.65
CA PHE A 331 -22.20 -7.53 -11.46
C PHE A 331 -23.34 -8.57 -11.41
N GLU A 332 -24.59 -8.13 -11.58
CA GLU A 332 -25.76 -9.01 -11.55
C GLU A 332 -25.71 -10.10 -12.62
N GLN A 333 -25.20 -9.76 -13.82
CA GLN A 333 -25.05 -10.71 -14.92
C GLN A 333 -24.01 -11.81 -14.64
N TYR A 334 -22.93 -11.49 -13.91
CA TYR A 334 -21.83 -12.43 -13.63
C TYR A 334 -21.91 -13.07 -12.24
N MET A 335 -22.78 -12.60 -11.35
CA MET A 335 -22.92 -13.11 -9.98
C MET A 335 -23.21 -14.62 -9.92
N GLU A 336 -24.01 -15.16 -10.85
CA GLU A 336 -24.27 -16.62 -10.96
C GLU A 336 -22.98 -17.41 -11.26
N TYR A 337 -21.95 -16.79 -11.83
CA TYR A 337 -20.70 -17.41 -12.25
C TYR A 337 -19.56 -17.21 -11.25
N ASP A 338 -19.75 -16.36 -10.24
CA ASP A 338 -18.74 -16.09 -9.21
C ASP A 338 -18.83 -17.13 -8.08
N PRO A 339 -17.79 -17.97 -7.87
CA PRO A 339 -17.80 -19.00 -6.82
C PRO A 339 -17.87 -18.47 -5.39
N PHE A 340 -17.59 -17.18 -5.15
CA PHE A 340 -17.72 -16.56 -3.83
C PHE A 340 -19.16 -16.19 -3.49
N PHE A 341 -20.00 -15.91 -4.49
CA PHE A 341 -21.41 -15.52 -4.30
C PHE A 341 -22.38 -16.67 -4.57
N THR A 342 -22.12 -17.45 -5.62
CA THR A 342 -22.97 -18.55 -6.06
C THR A 342 -22.18 -19.85 -6.03
N GLN A 343 -22.63 -20.81 -5.22
CA GLN A 343 -21.99 -22.12 -5.17
C GLN A 343 -22.09 -22.81 -6.56
N PRO A 344 -20.97 -23.22 -7.16
CA PRO A 344 -21.01 -23.97 -8.41
C PRO A 344 -21.70 -25.33 -8.23
N GLU A 345 -22.22 -25.89 -9.32
CA GLU A 345 -22.87 -27.21 -9.33
C GLU A 345 -21.95 -28.32 -8.82
N LEU A 346 -20.66 -28.21 -9.11
CA LEU A 346 -19.61 -29.03 -8.52
C LEU A 346 -18.99 -28.27 -7.35
N THR A 347 -18.66 -28.99 -6.29
CA THR A 347 -18.04 -28.39 -5.11
C THR A 347 -16.74 -27.66 -5.48
N ASN A 348 -16.52 -26.49 -4.87
CA ASN A 348 -15.31 -25.72 -5.06
C ASN A 348 -14.08 -26.55 -4.64
N PRO A 349 -13.10 -26.79 -5.55
CA PRO A 349 -11.90 -27.58 -5.25
C PRO A 349 -11.10 -27.12 -4.04
N TRP A 350 -11.14 -25.82 -3.73
CA TRP A 350 -10.44 -25.25 -2.56
C TRP A 350 -11.11 -25.57 -1.22
N ILE A 351 -12.34 -26.08 -1.25
CA ILE A 351 -13.11 -26.46 -0.05
C ILE A 351 -13.19 -27.98 0.08
N SER A 352 -13.36 -28.69 -1.04
CA SER A 352 -13.52 -30.15 -1.06
C SER A 352 -12.23 -30.93 -1.26
N ASP A 353 -11.11 -30.26 -1.56
CA ASP A 353 -9.84 -30.87 -1.96
C ASP A 353 -9.97 -31.85 -3.14
N SER A 354 -11.02 -31.68 -3.98
CA SER A 354 -11.28 -32.49 -5.17
C SER A 354 -11.15 -31.66 -6.45
N PRO A 355 -10.33 -32.08 -7.44
CA PRO A 355 -10.14 -31.35 -8.69
C PRO A 355 -11.26 -31.57 -9.72
N GLU A 356 -12.31 -32.33 -9.38
CA GLU A 356 -13.40 -32.73 -10.30
C GLU A 356 -13.97 -31.56 -11.11
N MET A 357 -14.17 -30.40 -10.47
CA MET A 357 -14.66 -29.20 -11.14
C MET A 357 -13.73 -28.75 -12.28
N TRP A 358 -12.42 -28.69 -12.03
CA TRP A 358 -11.43 -28.29 -13.04
C TRP A 358 -11.25 -29.35 -14.11
N GLU A 359 -11.35 -30.63 -13.76
CA GLU A 359 -11.25 -31.73 -14.71
C GLU A 359 -12.45 -31.76 -15.64
N GLN A 360 -13.66 -31.51 -15.15
CA GLN A 360 -14.84 -31.40 -16.00
C GLN A 360 -14.71 -30.25 -17.00
N GLU A 361 -14.17 -29.10 -16.60
CA GLU A 361 -13.90 -27.98 -17.52
C GLU A 361 -12.89 -28.34 -18.63
N LYS A 362 -11.89 -29.19 -18.32
CA LYS A 362 -10.84 -29.63 -19.25
C LYS A 362 -11.28 -30.78 -20.17
N LEU A 363 -12.03 -31.75 -19.64
CA LEU A 363 -12.36 -33.01 -20.31
C LEU A 363 -13.68 -32.95 -21.10
N ALA A 364 -14.49 -31.91 -20.91
CA ALA A 364 -15.86 -31.79 -21.38
C ALA A 364 -16.07 -32.19 -22.86
N LYS A 365 -16.42 -33.47 -23.08
CA LYS A 365 -17.11 -33.95 -24.30
C LYS A 365 -18.52 -33.33 -24.41
N GLU A 366 -19.06 -32.87 -23.29
CA GLU A 366 -20.36 -32.20 -23.15
C GLU A 366 -20.17 -30.84 -22.47
N ILE A 367 -20.59 -29.77 -23.15
CA ILE A 367 -20.47 -28.39 -22.66
C ILE A 367 -21.70 -28.08 -21.82
N SER A 368 -21.51 -27.58 -20.61
CA SER A 368 -22.64 -27.23 -19.74
C SER A 368 -23.44 -26.06 -20.32
N THR A 369 -24.75 -26.09 -20.11
CA THR A 369 -25.64 -25.00 -20.55
C THR A 369 -25.27 -23.67 -19.87
N ARG A 370 -24.82 -23.72 -18.62
CA ARG A 370 -24.27 -22.57 -17.87
C ARG A 370 -23.10 -21.93 -18.63
N ARG A 371 -22.12 -22.72 -19.11
CA ARG A 371 -20.99 -22.21 -19.91
C ARG A 371 -21.46 -21.60 -21.23
N VAL A 372 -22.40 -22.24 -21.92
CA VAL A 372 -22.95 -21.74 -23.20
C VAL A 372 -23.72 -20.42 -23.04
N ARG A 373 -24.50 -20.25 -21.97
CA ARG A 373 -25.24 -18.99 -21.70
C ARG A 373 -24.31 -17.78 -21.64
N ARG A 374 -23.09 -17.97 -21.10
CA ARG A 374 -22.09 -16.91 -20.96
C ARG A 374 -21.63 -16.36 -22.31
N TRP A 375 -21.66 -17.18 -23.37
CA TRP A 375 -21.33 -16.74 -24.73
C TRP A 375 -22.26 -15.63 -25.24
N ALA A 376 -23.49 -15.52 -24.72
CA ALA A 376 -24.44 -14.48 -25.11
C ALA A 376 -24.19 -13.13 -24.42
N PHE A 377 -23.34 -13.08 -23.39
CA PHE A 377 -23.09 -11.85 -22.63
C PHE A 377 -22.35 -10.81 -23.48
N SER A 378 -21.39 -11.25 -24.28
CA SER A 378 -20.70 -10.41 -25.25
C SER A 378 -19.96 -11.25 -26.29
N LEU A 379 -19.64 -10.64 -27.44
CA LEU A 379 -18.75 -11.27 -28.42
C LEU A 379 -17.40 -11.65 -27.80
N GLN A 380 -16.89 -10.86 -26.84
CA GLN A 380 -15.66 -11.18 -26.13
C GLN A 380 -15.77 -12.49 -25.34
N GLU A 381 -16.86 -12.70 -24.62
CA GLU A 381 -17.11 -13.95 -23.88
C GLU A 381 -17.18 -15.16 -24.82
N LEU A 382 -17.84 -15.02 -25.97
CA LEU A 382 -17.86 -16.06 -27.00
C LEU A 382 -16.46 -16.37 -27.56
N LEU A 383 -15.66 -15.34 -27.85
CA LEU A 383 -14.32 -15.50 -28.45
C LEU A 383 -13.26 -15.97 -27.46
N GLN A 384 -13.41 -15.67 -26.16
CA GLN A 384 -12.51 -16.16 -25.11
C GLN A 384 -12.71 -17.65 -24.82
N ASP A 385 -13.93 -18.17 -25.01
CA ASP A 385 -14.21 -19.59 -24.92
C ASP A 385 -13.69 -20.33 -26.17
N PRO A 386 -12.75 -21.29 -26.05
CA PRO A 386 -12.21 -21.99 -27.21
C PRO A 386 -13.27 -22.70 -28.06
N VAL A 387 -14.32 -23.23 -27.43
CA VAL A 387 -15.39 -23.95 -28.12
C VAL A 387 -16.43 -22.99 -28.67
N GLY A 388 -16.74 -21.93 -27.92
CA GLY A 388 -17.58 -20.82 -28.41
C GLY A 388 -17.01 -20.22 -29.69
N ARG A 389 -15.71 -19.91 -29.68
CA ARG A 389 -14.94 -19.42 -30.83
C ARG A 389 -14.99 -20.39 -32.01
N GLU A 390 -14.75 -21.69 -31.78
CA GLU A 390 -14.84 -22.70 -32.85
C GLU A 390 -16.25 -22.77 -33.47
N GLN A 391 -17.30 -22.69 -32.65
CA GLN A 391 -18.67 -22.66 -33.15
C GLN A 391 -18.95 -21.40 -33.96
N PHE A 392 -18.42 -20.26 -33.54
CA PHE A 392 -18.58 -19.00 -34.26
C PHE A 392 -17.85 -19.04 -35.61
N ILE A 393 -16.63 -19.58 -35.68
CA ILE A 393 -15.91 -19.81 -36.95
C ILE A 393 -16.78 -20.64 -37.91
N ARG A 394 -17.30 -21.79 -37.45
CA ARG A 394 -18.16 -22.65 -38.29
C ARG A 394 -19.44 -21.96 -38.74
N PHE A 395 -19.97 -21.04 -37.95
CA PHE A 395 -21.13 -20.24 -38.32
C PHE A 395 -20.76 -19.23 -39.43
N LEU A 396 -19.64 -18.52 -39.27
CA LEU A 396 -19.14 -17.56 -40.26
C LEU A 396 -18.76 -18.24 -41.58
N ASP A 397 -18.21 -19.46 -41.55
CA ASP A 397 -17.90 -20.24 -42.75
C ASP A 397 -19.15 -20.54 -43.59
N LYS A 398 -20.28 -20.85 -42.93
CA LYS A 398 -21.57 -21.07 -43.62
C LYS A 398 -22.13 -19.82 -44.27
N GLU A 399 -21.81 -18.66 -43.70
CA GLU A 399 -22.22 -17.36 -44.21
C GLU A 399 -21.16 -16.69 -45.10
N PHE A 400 -20.06 -17.40 -45.38
CA PHE A 400 -18.92 -16.89 -46.16
C PHE A 400 -18.41 -15.53 -45.63
N SER A 401 -18.23 -15.43 -44.31
CA SER A 401 -17.82 -14.19 -43.61
C SER A 401 -16.70 -14.40 -42.57
N GLY A 402 -15.96 -15.51 -42.69
CA GLY A 402 -14.89 -15.90 -41.76
C GLY A 402 -13.64 -15.02 -41.79
N GLU A 403 -13.43 -14.26 -42.87
CA GLU A 403 -12.30 -13.34 -43.05
C GLU A 403 -12.22 -12.28 -41.95
N ASN A 404 -13.38 -11.81 -41.46
CA ASN A 404 -13.46 -10.77 -40.42
C ASN A 404 -12.88 -11.24 -39.09
N LEU A 405 -13.24 -12.47 -38.68
CA LEU A 405 -12.72 -13.04 -37.45
C LEU A 405 -11.25 -13.40 -37.61
N LYS A 406 -10.87 -13.98 -38.74
CA LYS A 406 -9.48 -14.33 -39.04
C LYS A 406 -8.57 -13.12 -38.98
N PHE A 407 -8.97 -11.99 -39.59
CA PHE A 407 -8.23 -10.74 -39.50
C PHE A 407 -8.10 -10.27 -38.05
N TRP A 408 -9.23 -10.22 -37.31
CA TRP A 408 -9.22 -9.73 -35.93
C TRP A 408 -8.31 -10.56 -35.02
N GLU A 409 -8.34 -11.89 -35.16
CA GLU A 409 -7.47 -12.83 -34.42
C GLU A 409 -6.00 -12.64 -34.79
N THR A 410 -5.69 -12.48 -36.08
CA THR A 410 -4.32 -12.25 -36.55
C THR A 410 -3.76 -10.94 -36.00
N VAL A 411 -4.60 -9.90 -35.85
CA VAL A 411 -4.23 -8.66 -35.18
C VAL A 411 -4.06 -8.84 -33.67
N GLN A 412 -4.84 -9.71 -33.00
CA GLN A 412 -4.59 -10.02 -31.59
C GLN A 412 -3.27 -10.78 -31.41
N GLU A 413 -2.95 -11.70 -32.33
CA GLU A 413 -1.68 -12.43 -32.33
C GLU A 413 -0.49 -11.47 -32.48
N LEU A 414 -0.56 -10.51 -33.41
CA LEU A 414 0.47 -9.48 -33.63
C LEU A 414 0.88 -8.78 -32.32
N LYS A 415 -0.09 -8.46 -31.44
CA LYS A 415 0.14 -7.78 -30.15
C LYS A 415 0.89 -8.61 -29.11
N THR A 416 1.02 -9.91 -29.35
CA THR A 416 1.71 -10.84 -28.46
C THR A 416 3.09 -11.26 -28.99
N LEU A 417 3.43 -10.83 -30.22
CA LEU A 417 4.68 -11.22 -30.85
C LEU A 417 5.89 -10.49 -30.24
N PRO A 418 7.06 -11.13 -30.23
CA PRO A 418 8.32 -10.44 -29.97
C PRO A 418 8.56 -9.31 -30.99
N GLN A 419 9.16 -8.20 -30.55
CA GLN A 419 9.41 -7.02 -31.39
C GLN A 419 10.09 -7.33 -32.74
N LYS A 420 10.95 -8.35 -32.79
CA LYS A 420 11.67 -8.78 -34.00
C LYS A 420 10.76 -9.33 -35.11
N ASP A 421 9.59 -9.86 -34.75
CA ASP A 421 8.67 -10.54 -35.68
C ASP A 421 7.51 -9.63 -36.10
N VAL A 422 7.32 -8.49 -35.39
CA VAL A 422 6.24 -7.52 -35.63
C VAL A 422 6.24 -6.99 -37.06
N GLN A 423 7.39 -6.57 -37.58
CA GLN A 423 7.49 -6.00 -38.93
C GLN A 423 7.00 -6.98 -40.00
N ILE A 424 7.46 -8.24 -39.91
CA ILE A 424 7.11 -9.29 -40.87
C ILE A 424 5.62 -9.57 -40.80
N LYS A 425 5.08 -9.75 -39.59
CA LYS A 425 3.66 -10.02 -39.39
C LYS A 425 2.76 -8.87 -39.85
N VAL A 426 3.19 -7.62 -39.67
CA VAL A 426 2.44 -6.45 -40.16
C VAL A 426 2.32 -6.47 -41.69
N GLU A 427 3.42 -6.77 -42.39
CA GLU A 427 3.40 -6.88 -43.85
C GLU A 427 2.53 -8.05 -44.34
N GLU A 428 2.56 -9.19 -43.65
CA GLU A 428 1.70 -10.34 -43.92
C GLU A 428 0.21 -9.99 -43.77
N ILE A 429 -0.17 -9.36 -42.64
CA ILE A 429 -1.55 -8.94 -42.39
C ILE A 429 -2.03 -7.95 -43.46
N TRP A 430 -1.20 -6.98 -43.82
CA TRP A 430 -1.56 -6.02 -44.86
C TRP A 430 -1.82 -6.72 -46.20
N ARG A 431 -0.90 -7.56 -46.65
CA ARG A 431 -1.01 -8.31 -47.92
C ARG A 431 -2.20 -9.27 -47.94
N GLU A 432 -2.51 -9.90 -46.82
CA GLU A 432 -3.58 -10.89 -46.75
C GLU A 432 -4.98 -10.26 -46.75
N PHE A 433 -5.17 -9.12 -46.07
CA PHE A 433 -6.50 -8.60 -45.75
C PHE A 433 -6.84 -7.20 -46.31
N LEU A 434 -5.85 -6.34 -46.54
CA LEU A 434 -6.09 -4.91 -46.84
C LEU A 434 -5.48 -4.43 -48.16
N ASP A 435 -4.50 -5.14 -48.71
CA ASP A 435 -3.90 -4.79 -50.00
C ASP A 435 -4.94 -4.82 -51.14
N THR A 436 -4.69 -4.09 -52.22
CA THR A 436 -5.56 -4.08 -53.42
C THR A 436 -5.68 -5.46 -54.06
N ASP A 437 -4.63 -6.28 -53.93
CA ASP A 437 -4.58 -7.66 -54.44
C ASP A 437 -4.74 -8.69 -53.30
N ALA A 438 -5.35 -8.31 -52.18
CA ALA A 438 -5.50 -9.16 -51.01
C ALA A 438 -6.22 -10.48 -51.32
N SER A 439 -5.67 -11.59 -50.82
CA SER A 439 -6.26 -12.92 -50.99
C SER A 439 -7.51 -13.15 -50.13
N CYS A 440 -7.67 -12.39 -49.05
CA CYS A 440 -8.77 -12.52 -48.09
C CYS A 440 -9.27 -11.11 -47.67
N PRO A 441 -9.80 -10.30 -48.62
CA PRO A 441 -10.08 -8.90 -48.38
C PRO A 441 -11.20 -8.72 -47.34
N ILE A 442 -11.00 -7.83 -46.38
CA ILE A 442 -12.02 -7.46 -45.37
C ILE A 442 -12.72 -6.15 -45.72
N ASN A 443 -13.95 -5.99 -45.24
CA ASN A 443 -14.67 -4.72 -45.39
C ASN A 443 -14.34 -3.77 -44.24
N VAL A 444 -13.64 -2.69 -44.54
CA VAL A 444 -13.23 -1.65 -43.59
C VAL A 444 -13.57 -0.28 -44.17
N ASP A 445 -14.07 0.64 -43.34
CA ASP A 445 -14.35 1.99 -43.80
C ASP A 445 -13.10 2.75 -44.27
N SER A 446 -13.28 3.71 -45.19
CA SER A 446 -12.17 4.45 -45.81
C SER A 446 -11.27 5.13 -44.79
N ARG A 447 -11.85 5.64 -43.69
CA ARG A 447 -11.11 6.29 -42.62
C ARG A 447 -10.15 5.32 -41.92
N SER A 448 -10.64 4.15 -41.52
CA SER A 448 -9.84 3.15 -40.82
C SER A 448 -8.76 2.56 -41.74
N TYR A 449 -9.06 2.40 -43.03
CA TYR A 449 -8.09 2.03 -44.05
C TYR A 449 -6.96 3.05 -44.18
N GLU A 450 -7.27 4.34 -44.32
CA GLU A 450 -6.29 5.42 -44.44
C GLU A 450 -5.41 5.55 -43.19
N ILE A 451 -6.00 5.44 -42.00
CA ILE A 451 -5.25 5.47 -40.73
C ILE A 451 -4.28 4.29 -40.65
N THR A 452 -4.75 3.08 -40.98
CA THR A 452 -3.92 1.88 -40.98
C THR A 452 -2.76 2.04 -41.97
N LYS A 453 -3.04 2.51 -43.20
CA LYS A 453 -2.02 2.77 -44.21
C LYS A 453 -0.96 3.77 -43.75
N LYS A 454 -1.35 4.82 -43.03
CA LYS A 454 -0.42 5.78 -42.44
C LYS A 454 0.45 5.15 -41.35
N HIS A 455 -0.12 4.31 -40.50
CA HIS A 455 0.66 3.61 -39.47
C HIS A 455 1.71 2.67 -40.06
N LEU A 456 1.48 2.11 -41.25
CA LEU A 456 2.47 1.28 -41.94
C LEU A 456 3.74 2.03 -42.37
N GLU A 457 3.76 3.36 -42.36
CA GLU A 457 5.00 4.13 -42.56
C GLU A 457 6.03 3.85 -41.44
N LYS A 458 5.54 3.52 -40.24
CA LYS A 458 6.36 3.11 -39.10
C LYS A 458 5.68 1.95 -38.37
N PRO A 459 5.85 0.70 -38.84
CA PRO A 459 5.14 -0.44 -38.30
C PRO A 459 5.42 -0.70 -36.82
N ASP A 460 4.36 -1.00 -36.09
CA ASP A 460 4.36 -1.41 -34.71
C ASP A 460 3.18 -2.37 -34.44
N GLN A 461 3.08 -2.90 -33.22
CA GLN A 461 2.04 -3.87 -32.88
C GLN A 461 0.62 -3.27 -32.75
N TRP A 462 0.44 -1.96 -32.98
CA TRP A 462 -0.85 -1.25 -32.88
C TRP A 462 -1.34 -0.70 -34.23
N CYS A 463 -0.61 -0.97 -35.32
CA CYS A 463 -0.91 -0.45 -36.66
C CYS A 463 -2.36 -0.69 -37.10
N PHE A 464 -2.90 -1.85 -36.75
CA PHE A 464 -4.24 -2.29 -37.14
C PHE A 464 -5.32 -2.03 -36.08
N ASP A 465 -5.06 -1.32 -34.98
CA ASP A 465 -6.02 -1.16 -33.87
C ASP A 465 -7.36 -0.57 -34.31
N VAL A 466 -7.32 0.44 -35.18
CA VAL A 466 -8.51 1.11 -35.68
C VAL A 466 -9.31 0.16 -36.59
N ALA A 467 -8.65 -0.51 -37.53
CA ALA A 467 -9.28 -1.49 -38.41
C ALA A 467 -9.85 -2.69 -37.65
N ALA A 468 -9.10 -3.24 -36.69
CA ALA A 468 -9.56 -4.34 -35.85
C ALA A 468 -10.74 -3.95 -34.96
N ALA A 469 -10.77 -2.73 -34.41
CA ALA A 469 -11.92 -2.22 -33.67
C ALA A 469 -13.16 -2.08 -34.57
N HIS A 470 -12.99 -1.60 -35.80
CA HIS A 470 -14.06 -1.51 -36.79
C HIS A 470 -14.64 -2.90 -37.11
N VAL A 471 -13.78 -3.87 -37.47
CA VAL A 471 -14.18 -5.25 -37.79
C VAL A 471 -14.83 -5.95 -36.59
N TYR A 472 -14.29 -5.74 -35.38
CA TYR A 472 -14.91 -6.27 -34.16
C TYR A 472 -16.33 -5.72 -33.95
N HIS A 473 -16.53 -4.42 -34.16
CA HIS A 473 -17.87 -3.81 -34.04
C HIS A 473 -18.83 -4.30 -35.14
N LEU A 474 -18.33 -4.48 -36.36
CA LEU A 474 -19.08 -5.07 -37.46
C LEU A 474 -19.58 -6.48 -37.08
N MET A 475 -18.68 -7.36 -36.63
CA MET A 475 -19.05 -8.70 -36.17
C MET A 475 -20.01 -8.65 -34.98
N LYS A 476 -19.76 -7.77 -33.99
CA LYS A 476 -20.58 -7.64 -32.79
C LYS A 476 -22.02 -7.22 -33.10
N SER A 477 -22.19 -6.28 -34.03
CA SER A 477 -23.50 -5.75 -34.38
C SER A 477 -24.27 -6.67 -35.33
N ASP A 478 -23.58 -7.38 -36.22
CA ASP A 478 -24.19 -8.24 -37.24
C ASP A 478 -24.01 -9.75 -36.98
N SER A 479 -22.89 -10.35 -37.38
CA SER A 479 -22.70 -11.81 -37.38
C SER A 479 -22.90 -12.46 -36.00
N TYR A 480 -22.43 -11.81 -34.93
CA TYR A 480 -22.63 -12.28 -33.54
C TYR A 480 -24.11 -12.25 -33.15
N SER A 481 -24.82 -11.16 -33.46
CA SER A 481 -26.26 -11.05 -33.24
C SER A 481 -27.05 -12.11 -33.99
N ARG A 482 -26.64 -12.44 -35.24
CA ARG A 482 -27.23 -13.52 -36.02
C ARG A 482 -26.88 -14.91 -35.47
N TYR A 483 -25.65 -15.12 -35.04
CA TYR A 483 -25.21 -16.36 -34.40
C TYR A 483 -26.05 -16.71 -33.17
N LEU A 484 -26.30 -15.76 -32.26
CA LEU A 484 -27.13 -15.98 -31.07
C LEU A 484 -28.60 -16.32 -31.38
N ARG A 485 -29.09 -15.96 -32.57
CA ARG A 485 -30.44 -16.33 -33.05
C ARG A 485 -30.47 -17.62 -33.86
N SER A 486 -29.31 -18.12 -34.26
CA SER A 486 -29.17 -19.30 -35.12
C SER A 486 -29.52 -20.59 -34.39
N GLU A 487 -29.93 -21.62 -35.16
CA GLU A 487 -30.12 -22.97 -34.61
C GLU A 487 -28.80 -23.56 -34.08
N MET A 488 -27.64 -23.12 -34.59
CA MET A 488 -26.33 -23.59 -34.09
C MET A 488 -26.11 -23.22 -32.62
N TYR A 489 -26.42 -21.99 -32.21
CA TYR A 489 -26.33 -21.59 -30.81
C TYR A 489 -27.42 -22.24 -29.95
N LYS A 490 -28.67 -22.27 -30.43
CA LYS A 490 -29.80 -22.87 -29.71
C LYS A 490 -29.61 -24.37 -29.46
N ASP A 491 -29.07 -25.12 -30.41
CA ASP A 491 -28.79 -26.55 -30.27
C ASP A 491 -27.81 -26.82 -29.11
N PHE A 492 -26.77 -25.99 -28.97
CA PHE A 492 -25.83 -26.06 -27.83
C PHE A 492 -26.48 -25.64 -26.51
N LEU A 493 -27.27 -24.57 -26.53
CA LEU A 493 -27.96 -24.08 -25.34
C LEU A 493 -28.96 -25.11 -24.80
N ASN A 494 -29.62 -25.87 -25.70
CA ASN A 494 -30.58 -26.91 -25.37
C ASN A 494 -29.94 -28.29 -25.14
N GLY A 495 -28.60 -28.41 -25.15
CA GLY A 495 -27.88 -29.69 -24.98
C GLY A 495 -28.13 -30.72 -26.08
N SER A 496 -28.68 -30.30 -27.23
CA SER A 496 -29.16 -31.20 -28.29
C SER A 496 -28.14 -31.31 -29.42
N LYS A 497 -27.25 -32.30 -29.37
CA LYS A 497 -26.44 -32.66 -30.55
C LYS A 497 -27.31 -33.39 -31.58
N LYS A 498 -27.97 -32.68 -32.50
CA LYS A 498 -28.39 -33.32 -33.76
C LYS A 498 -27.12 -33.66 -34.54
N LYS A 499 -26.77 -34.95 -34.60
CA LYS A 499 -25.71 -35.48 -35.47
C LYS A 499 -26.00 -35.01 -36.91
N THR A 500 -25.26 -34.02 -37.38
CA THR A 500 -25.28 -33.62 -38.78
C THR A 500 -24.60 -34.72 -39.58
N SER A 501 -25.39 -35.67 -40.07
CA SER A 501 -24.94 -36.66 -41.05
C SER A 501 -24.70 -35.93 -42.36
N VAL A 502 -23.43 -35.63 -42.65
CA VAL A 502 -23.02 -35.22 -44.00
C VAL A 502 -23.17 -36.43 -44.90
N LYS A 503 -24.32 -36.57 -45.57
CA LYS A 503 -24.47 -37.50 -46.71
C LYS A 503 -23.68 -36.93 -47.89
N GLY A 504 -22.38 -37.21 -47.89
CA GLY A 504 -21.52 -37.08 -49.06
C GLY A 504 -21.97 -38.06 -50.15
N ILE A 505 -22.16 -37.52 -51.34
CA ILE A 505 -22.41 -38.21 -52.61
C ILE A 505 -21.34 -39.29 -52.82
N ARG A 506 -21.73 -40.57 -52.82
CA ARG A 506 -20.86 -41.66 -53.28
C ARG A 506 -21.06 -41.84 -54.78
N SER A 507 -20.08 -41.42 -55.57
CA SER A 507 -19.94 -41.83 -56.96
C SER A 507 -19.65 -43.33 -57.02
N ILE A 508 -20.33 -43.98 -57.95
CA ILE A 508 -20.09 -45.32 -58.48
C ILE A 508 -18.61 -45.46 -58.89
N VAL A 509 -17.88 -46.38 -58.27
CA VAL A 509 -16.98 -47.34 -58.95
C VAL A 509 -16.92 -48.59 -58.08
N SER A 510 -17.38 -49.71 -58.63
CA SER A 510 -17.15 -51.04 -58.09
C SER A 510 -15.82 -51.56 -58.64
N PHE A 511 -14.98 -52.11 -57.77
CA PHE A 511 -13.93 -53.04 -58.16
C PHE A 511 -13.99 -54.26 -57.26
N THR A 512 -14.28 -55.38 -57.88
CA THR A 512 -14.17 -56.73 -57.34
C THR A 512 -12.72 -57.20 -57.45
N GLY A 513 -12.19 -57.89 -56.43
CA GLY A 513 -10.86 -58.49 -56.50
C GLY A 513 -10.39 -59.17 -55.22
N ARG A 514 -10.63 -60.48 -55.12
CA ARG A 514 -9.92 -61.59 -54.45
C ARG A 514 -9.08 -61.30 -53.19
N ARG A 515 -9.40 -61.86 -52.01
CA ARG A 515 -9.18 -63.25 -51.50
C ARG A 515 -7.68 -63.57 -51.26
N ASP A 516 -7.33 -63.82 -49.98
CA ASP A 516 -6.52 -64.94 -49.43
C ASP A 516 -6.14 -64.60 -47.96
N THR A 517 -6.67 -65.32 -46.95
CA THR A 517 -6.02 -66.37 -46.10
C THR A 517 -4.67 -65.93 -45.49
N ALA A 518 -4.35 -66.07 -44.20
CA ALA A 518 -4.67 -67.10 -43.23
C ALA A 518 -4.31 -66.68 -41.78
N THR A 519 -5.01 -67.28 -40.81
CA THR A 519 -4.59 -67.77 -39.47
C THR A 519 -3.37 -67.17 -38.76
N SER A 520 -3.57 -66.67 -37.54
CA SER A 520 -3.50 -67.48 -36.31
C SER A 520 -4.28 -66.84 -35.17
#